data_AF-A0A1Q7INX0-F1
#
_entry.id   AF-A0A1Q7INX0-F1
#
_cell.length_a   1.000
_cell.length_b   1.000
_cell.length_c   1.000
_cell.angle_alpha   90.00
_cell.angle_beta   90.00
_cell.angle_gamma   90.00
#
_symmetry.space_group_name_H-M   'P 1'
#
loop_
_entity.id
_entity.type
_entity.pdbx_description
1 polymer ?
#
loop_
_entity_poly.entity_id
_entity_poly.type
_entity_poly.pdbx_seq_one_letter_code
_entity_poly.pdbx_strand_id
1 'polypeptide(L)'
;MANLVILTADELKALNPLERQAARRAARQQPLVRLILRTFLQRGGPISVEEIIADSPDRHAEAVHDALVALDDDDLIRVHAGQIDIAYPFSAPPTPFRVRLSGRRERYACCATDALGISPMVREPIEITSSCHHCGEPLKFAATPHGVGLDAEGVMVWFGERSDEGCKAFESL
;
A
#
# COMPACT_ATOMS: atom_id res chain seq x y z
N MET A 1 -4.94 -6.45 31.56
CA MET A 1 -4.00 -5.56 30.85
C MET A 1 -3.44 -6.37 29.70
N ALA A 2 -3.74 -6.00 28.45
CA ALA A 2 -3.13 -6.68 27.31
C ALA A 2 -1.62 -6.46 27.37
N ASN A 3 -0.85 -7.53 27.23
CA ASN A 3 0.61 -7.45 27.26
C ASN A 3 1.07 -6.84 25.94
N LEU A 4 1.51 -5.58 25.98
CA LEU A 4 2.03 -4.87 24.82
C LEU A 4 3.40 -5.46 24.46
N VAL A 5 3.45 -6.29 23.42
CA VAL A 5 4.71 -6.86 22.93
C VAL A 5 5.33 -5.89 21.94
N ILE A 6 6.52 -5.38 22.29
CA ILE A 6 7.33 -4.57 21.38
C ILE A 6 8.26 -5.52 20.63
N LEU A 7 8.11 -5.56 19.31
CA LEU A 7 8.94 -6.39 18.41
C LEU A 7 9.83 -5.48 17.57
N THR A 8 11.05 -5.94 17.32
CA THR A 8 11.88 -5.46 16.23
C THR A 8 11.27 -5.82 14.87
N ALA A 9 11.69 -5.14 13.81
CA ALA A 9 11.25 -5.47 12.45
C ALA A 9 11.60 -6.91 12.05
N ASP A 10 12.73 -7.45 12.54
CA ASP A 10 13.16 -8.82 12.26
C ASP A 10 12.29 -9.85 12.97
N GLU A 11 11.94 -9.61 14.24
CA GLU A 11 11.00 -10.46 14.98
C GLU A 11 9.61 -10.46 14.34
N LEU A 12 9.09 -9.28 13.94
CA LEU A 12 7.82 -9.19 13.23
C LEU A 12 7.84 -9.93 11.88
N LYS A 13 8.95 -9.84 11.14
CA LYS A 13 9.12 -10.59 9.88
C LYS A 13 9.09 -12.10 10.10
N ALA A 14 9.64 -12.59 11.21
CA ALA A 14 9.64 -14.02 11.55
C ALA A 14 8.24 -14.56 11.89
N LEU A 15 7.30 -13.71 12.31
CA LEU A 15 5.90 -14.09 12.60
C LEU A 15 5.03 -14.28 11.35
N ASN A 16 5.45 -13.77 10.19
CA ASN A 16 4.64 -13.77 8.97
C ASN A 16 4.97 -14.97 8.07
N PRO A 17 3.96 -15.69 7.52
CA PRO A 17 4.20 -16.77 6.56
C PRO A 17 4.94 -16.25 5.31
N LEU A 18 6.14 -16.77 5.07
CA LEU A 18 7.01 -16.38 3.94
C LEU A 18 6.32 -16.58 2.59
N GLU A 19 5.48 -17.60 2.47
CA GLU A 19 4.75 -17.94 1.24
C GLU A 19 3.76 -16.84 0.82
N ARG A 20 2.96 -16.32 1.76
CA ARG A 20 2.03 -15.21 1.50
C ARG A 20 2.78 -13.96 1.03
N GLN A 21 3.92 -13.67 1.64
CA GLN A 21 4.76 -12.55 1.26
C GLN A 21 5.35 -12.73 -0.15
N ALA A 22 5.81 -13.94 -0.48
CA ALA A 22 6.34 -14.27 -1.80
C ALA A 22 5.25 -14.18 -2.88
N ALA A 23 4.06 -14.73 -2.65
CA ALA A 23 2.92 -14.66 -3.57
C ALA A 23 2.53 -13.20 -3.88
N ARG A 24 2.37 -12.36 -2.85
CA ARG A 24 2.07 -10.92 -3.04
C ARG A 24 3.18 -10.18 -3.79
N ARG A 25 4.46 -10.52 -3.56
CA ARG A 25 5.59 -9.97 -4.34
C ARG A 25 5.54 -10.41 -5.80
N ALA A 26 5.18 -11.67 -6.08
CA ALA A 26 5.04 -12.19 -7.43
C ALA A 26 3.87 -11.53 -8.17
N ALA A 27 2.71 -11.38 -7.52
CA ALA A 27 1.55 -10.71 -8.09
C ALA A 27 1.86 -9.27 -8.53
N ARG A 28 2.63 -8.52 -7.73
CA ARG A 28 3.11 -7.16 -8.10
C ARG A 28 3.99 -7.11 -9.35
N GLN A 29 4.55 -8.24 -9.78
CA GLN A 29 5.32 -8.28 -11.02
C GLN A 29 4.46 -8.48 -12.26
N GLN A 30 3.20 -8.88 -12.11
CA GLN A 30 2.28 -9.08 -13.23
C GLN A 30 2.06 -7.77 -14.01
N PRO A 31 1.95 -7.81 -15.35
CA PRO A 31 1.79 -6.61 -16.17
C PRO A 31 0.60 -5.73 -15.77
N LEU A 32 -0.56 -6.34 -15.47
CA LEU A 32 -1.76 -5.62 -15.06
C LEU A 32 -1.57 -4.86 -13.74
N VAL A 33 -1.01 -5.51 -12.72
CA VAL A 33 -0.72 -4.85 -11.43
C VAL A 33 0.29 -3.72 -11.61
N ARG A 34 1.33 -3.91 -12.44
CA ARG A 34 2.31 -2.85 -12.76
C ARG A 34 1.66 -1.66 -13.47
N LEU A 35 0.71 -1.90 -14.37
CA LEU A 35 -0.05 -0.85 -15.05
C LEU A 35 -0.82 -0.02 -14.02
N ILE A 36 -1.62 -0.67 -13.17
CA ILE A 36 -2.40 -0.01 -12.11
C ILE A 36 -1.49 0.81 -11.18
N LEU A 37 -0.41 0.22 -10.66
CA LEU A 37 0.51 0.91 -9.76
C LEU A 37 1.22 2.11 -10.44
N ARG A 38 1.57 2.01 -11.72
CA ARG A 38 2.13 3.12 -12.48
C ARG A 38 1.12 4.26 -12.64
N THR A 39 -0.14 3.95 -12.92
CA THR A 39 -1.20 4.97 -13.05
C THR A 39 -1.42 5.68 -11.72
N PHE A 40 -1.47 4.95 -10.60
CA PHE A 40 -1.49 5.55 -9.26
C PHE A 40 -0.27 6.44 -8.99
N LEU A 41 0.93 6.00 -9.36
CA LEU A 41 2.15 6.80 -9.22
C LEU A 41 2.12 8.09 -10.04
N GLN A 42 1.52 8.08 -11.22
CA GLN A 42 1.53 9.23 -12.13
C GLN A 42 0.53 10.33 -11.76
N ARG A 43 -0.71 9.98 -11.45
CA ARG A 43 -1.78 10.98 -11.20
C ARG A 43 -2.54 10.82 -9.88
N GLY A 44 -2.36 9.71 -9.17
CA GLY A 44 -3.24 9.33 -8.06
C GLY A 44 -4.56 8.76 -8.60
N GLY A 45 -5.20 7.87 -7.85
CA GLY A 45 -6.49 7.32 -8.26
C GLY A 45 -7.67 8.26 -7.94
N PRO A 46 -8.92 7.78 -8.03
CA PRO A 46 -9.28 6.42 -8.45
C PRO A 46 -9.06 6.22 -9.96
N ILE A 47 -8.98 4.97 -10.41
CA ILE A 47 -8.82 4.62 -11.83
C ILE A 47 -10.05 3.85 -12.28
N SER A 48 -10.67 4.21 -13.40
CA SER A 48 -11.82 3.44 -13.90
C SER A 48 -11.39 2.05 -14.39
N VAL A 49 -12.23 1.05 -14.17
CA VAL A 49 -12.00 -0.31 -14.68
C VAL A 49 -11.96 -0.31 -16.20
N GLU A 50 -12.81 0.48 -16.84
CA GLU A 50 -12.87 0.63 -18.30
C GLU A 50 -11.56 1.19 -18.86
N GLU A 51 -10.94 2.16 -18.19
CA GLU A 51 -9.63 2.70 -18.58
C GLU A 51 -8.54 1.62 -18.48
N ILE A 52 -8.51 0.84 -17.40
CA ILE A 52 -7.53 -0.25 -17.25
C ILE A 52 -7.72 -1.31 -18.34
N ILE A 53 -8.96 -1.65 -18.68
CA ILE A 53 -9.25 -2.60 -19.77
C ILE A 53 -8.76 -2.03 -21.10
N ALA A 54 -9.00 -0.74 -21.38
CA ALA A 54 -8.57 -0.09 -22.62
C ALA A 54 -7.05 0.04 -22.75
N ASP A 55 -6.36 0.30 -21.64
CA ASP A 55 -4.89 0.45 -21.59
C ASP A 55 -4.15 -0.89 -21.41
N SER A 56 -4.89 -1.98 -21.18
CA SER A 56 -4.31 -3.31 -21.02
C SER A 56 -3.70 -3.79 -22.35
N PRO A 57 -2.50 -4.38 -22.33
CA PRO A 57 -1.93 -5.01 -23.53
C PRO A 57 -2.68 -6.29 -23.94
N ASP A 58 -3.50 -6.87 -23.06
CA ASP A 58 -4.38 -7.99 -23.38
C ASP A 58 -5.61 -7.47 -24.15
N ARG A 59 -5.93 -8.13 -25.26
CA ARG A 59 -7.03 -7.71 -26.14
C ARG A 59 -8.39 -8.27 -25.71
N HIS A 60 -8.44 -9.13 -24.70
CA HIS A 60 -9.67 -9.74 -24.21
C HIS A 60 -10.17 -9.01 -22.96
N ALA A 61 -11.16 -8.14 -23.14
CA ALA A 61 -11.74 -7.35 -22.05
C ALA A 61 -12.25 -8.21 -20.88
N GLU A 62 -12.89 -9.35 -21.18
CA GLU A 62 -13.39 -10.30 -20.18
C GLU A 62 -12.25 -10.89 -19.33
N ALA A 63 -11.14 -11.28 -19.95
CA ALA A 63 -10.00 -11.82 -19.22
C ALA A 63 -9.35 -10.78 -18.29
N VAL A 64 -9.28 -9.51 -18.72
CA VAL A 64 -8.78 -8.41 -17.87
C VAL A 64 -9.73 -8.16 -16.71
N HIS A 65 -11.04 -8.17 -16.97
CA HIS A 65 -12.05 -8.02 -15.92
C HIS A 65 -11.94 -9.14 -14.87
N ASP A 66 -11.88 -10.41 -15.29
CA ASP A 66 -11.74 -11.55 -14.39
C ASP A 66 -10.43 -11.47 -13.57
N ALA A 67 -9.35 -11.00 -14.19
CA ALA A 67 -8.10 -10.76 -13.49
C ALA A 67 -8.23 -9.63 -12.44
N LEU A 68 -9.00 -8.57 -12.71
CA LEU A 68 -9.25 -7.51 -11.73
C LEU A 68 -10.08 -8.03 -10.55
N VAL A 69 -11.07 -8.89 -10.79
CA VAL A 69 -11.85 -9.56 -9.73
C VAL A 69 -10.92 -10.40 -8.86
N ALA A 70 -10.06 -11.23 -9.45
CA ALA A 70 -9.10 -12.03 -8.69
C ALA A 70 -8.13 -11.18 -7.85
N LEU A 71 -7.67 -10.03 -8.38
CA LEU A 71 -6.81 -9.10 -7.63
C LEU A 71 -7.53 -8.41 -6.47
N ASP A 72 -8.84 -8.16 -6.62
CA ASP A 72 -9.69 -7.61 -5.57
C ASP A 72 -9.93 -8.64 -4.44
N ASP A 73 -10.21 -9.89 -4.82
CA ASP A 73 -10.35 -11.02 -3.90
C ASP A 73 -9.05 -11.31 -3.13
N ASP A 74 -7.89 -11.19 -3.78
CA ASP A 74 -6.56 -11.37 -3.18
C ASP A 74 -6.12 -10.19 -2.28
N ASP A 75 -6.96 -9.16 -2.08
CA ASP A 75 -6.67 -7.96 -1.29
C ASP A 75 -5.38 -7.27 -1.80
N LEU A 76 -5.24 -7.16 -3.12
CA LEU A 76 -4.15 -6.41 -3.79
C LEU A 76 -4.63 -5.06 -4.33
N ILE A 77 -5.88 -5.02 -4.78
CA ILE A 77 -6.60 -3.80 -5.15
C ILE A 77 -7.96 -3.78 -4.45
N ARG A 78 -8.67 -2.65 -4.54
CA ARG A 78 -10.10 -2.60 -4.28
C ARG A 78 -10.84 -2.05 -5.48
N VAL A 79 -11.81 -2.80 -5.99
CA VAL A 79 -12.79 -2.32 -6.97
C VAL A 79 -14.06 -1.89 -6.24
N HIS A 80 -14.43 -0.62 -6.36
CA HIS A 80 -15.64 -0.05 -5.80
C HIS A 80 -16.33 0.84 -6.84
N ALA A 81 -17.62 0.61 -7.09
CA ALA A 81 -18.43 1.38 -8.03
C ALA A 81 -17.78 1.54 -9.44
N GLY A 82 -17.19 0.46 -9.97
CA GLY A 82 -16.52 0.46 -11.29
C GLY A 82 -15.14 1.14 -11.30
N GLN A 83 -14.60 1.48 -10.13
CA GLN A 83 -13.30 2.15 -10.02
C GLN A 83 -12.37 1.40 -9.08
N ILE A 84 -11.08 1.41 -9.40
CA ILE A 84 -10.01 0.98 -8.53
C ILE A 84 -9.60 2.18 -7.66
N ASP A 85 -10.03 2.18 -6.41
CA ASP A 85 -9.76 3.28 -5.47
C ASP A 85 -8.65 2.95 -4.47
N ILE A 86 -8.29 1.66 -4.33
CA ILE A 86 -7.11 1.18 -3.59
C ILE A 86 -6.28 0.29 -4.50
N ALA A 87 -4.96 0.46 -4.46
CA ALA A 87 -4.01 -0.48 -5.04
C ALA A 87 -2.74 -0.47 -4.18
N TYR A 88 -2.59 -1.46 -3.29
CA TYR A 88 -1.56 -1.40 -2.25
C TYR A 88 -0.15 -1.19 -2.82
N PRO A 89 0.56 -0.16 -2.36
CA PRO A 89 0.33 0.59 -1.10
C PRO A 89 -0.56 1.84 -1.18
N PHE A 90 -1.09 2.21 -2.35
CA PHE A 90 -1.75 3.50 -2.58
C PHE A 90 -3.24 3.50 -2.28
N SER A 91 -3.70 4.67 -1.80
CA SER A 91 -5.11 5.03 -1.66
C SER A 91 -5.44 6.23 -2.54
N ALA A 92 -6.58 6.18 -3.22
CA ALA A 92 -7.15 7.34 -3.90
C ALA A 92 -7.84 8.30 -2.91
N PRO A 93 -8.71 7.82 -2.00
CA PRO A 93 -9.20 8.65 -0.91
C PRO A 93 -8.06 9.18 -0.03
N PRO A 94 -8.17 10.41 0.50
CA PRO A 94 -7.24 10.91 1.50
C PRO A 94 -7.14 10.01 2.73
N THR A 95 -5.92 9.78 3.19
CA THR A 95 -5.62 9.09 4.45
C THR A 95 -4.69 9.97 5.31
N PRO A 96 -4.53 9.67 6.61
CA PRO A 96 -3.52 10.33 7.43
C PRO A 96 -2.09 10.16 6.90
N PHE A 97 -1.82 9.12 6.10
CA PHE A 97 -0.49 8.78 5.60
C PHE A 97 -0.22 9.39 4.23
N ARG A 98 0.40 10.57 4.23
CA ARG A 98 0.81 11.27 3.01
C ARG A 98 2.25 10.97 2.66
N VAL A 99 2.49 10.70 1.38
CA VAL A 99 3.81 10.45 0.82
C VAL A 99 4.10 11.45 -0.28
N ARG A 100 5.20 12.18 -0.17
CA ARG A 100 5.71 13.06 -1.21
C ARG A 100 6.82 12.37 -1.97
N LEU A 101 6.58 12.15 -3.26
CA LEU A 101 7.51 11.58 -4.23
C LEU A 101 8.46 12.64 -4.78
N SER A 102 9.46 12.20 -5.55
CA SER A 102 10.31 13.12 -6.32
C SER A 102 9.46 13.98 -7.27
N GLY A 103 9.81 15.26 -7.41
CA GLY A 103 9.04 16.21 -8.24
C GLY A 103 7.76 16.75 -7.61
N ARG A 104 7.64 16.72 -6.27
CA ARG A 104 6.52 17.32 -5.48
C ARG A 104 5.14 16.73 -5.74
N ARG A 105 5.05 15.51 -6.28
CA ARG A 105 3.77 14.77 -6.35
C ARG A 105 3.48 14.14 -5.01
N GLU A 106 2.25 14.30 -4.52
CA GLU A 106 1.79 13.68 -3.28
C GLU A 106 0.83 12.53 -3.54
N ARG A 107 0.95 11.47 -2.75
CA ARG A 107 0.07 10.29 -2.77
C ARG A 107 -0.37 9.98 -1.35
N TYR A 108 -1.51 9.33 -1.23
CA TYR A 108 -1.96 8.74 0.03
C TYR A 108 -1.56 7.27 0.05
N ALA A 109 -1.01 6.82 1.18
CA ALA A 109 -0.78 5.42 1.46
C ALA A 109 -1.93 4.86 2.30
N CYS A 110 -2.21 3.57 2.20
CA CYS A 110 -3.31 2.96 2.94
C CYS A 110 -3.06 2.98 4.46
N CYS A 111 -1.84 2.60 4.89
CA CYS A 111 -1.47 2.56 6.30
C CYS A 111 -0.01 3.02 6.54
N ALA A 112 0.42 2.99 7.81
CA ALA A 112 1.79 3.32 8.21
C ALA A 112 2.84 2.43 7.51
N THR A 113 2.61 1.12 7.43
CA THR A 113 3.53 0.18 6.78
C THR A 113 3.57 0.38 5.26
N ASP A 114 2.42 0.69 4.65
CA ASP A 114 2.35 0.99 3.22
C ASP A 114 3.12 2.26 2.86
N ALA A 115 3.05 3.30 3.71
CA ALA A 115 3.85 4.51 3.53
C ALA A 115 5.36 4.20 3.50
N LEU A 116 5.83 3.35 4.43
CA LEU A 116 7.22 2.88 4.47
C LEU A 116 7.57 2.01 3.25
N GLY A 117 6.60 1.23 2.74
CA GLY A 117 6.77 0.35 1.59
C GLY A 117 6.88 1.05 0.24
N ILE A 118 6.45 2.31 0.13
CA ILE A 118 6.48 3.05 -1.14
C ILE A 118 7.91 3.30 -1.62
N SER A 119 8.80 3.81 -0.76
CA SER A 119 10.18 4.14 -1.16
C SER A 119 10.94 2.98 -1.83
N PRO A 120 11.01 1.77 -1.23
CA PRO A 120 11.66 0.63 -1.89
C PRO A 120 10.92 0.16 -3.16
N MET A 121 9.59 0.35 -3.24
CA MET A 121 8.83 0.02 -4.45
C MET A 121 9.18 0.94 -5.62
N VAL A 122 9.30 2.25 -5.39
CA VAL A 122 9.64 3.24 -6.43
C VAL A 122 11.15 3.43 -6.64
N ARG A 123 11.98 2.90 -5.74
CA ARG A 123 13.45 3.00 -5.74
C ARG A 123 13.95 4.45 -5.68
N GLU A 124 13.22 5.32 -4.98
CA GLU A 124 13.58 6.71 -4.74
C GLU A 124 13.27 7.11 -3.30
N PRO A 125 13.97 8.11 -2.73
CA PRO A 125 13.62 8.67 -1.44
C PRO A 125 12.25 9.37 -1.50
N ILE A 126 11.51 9.27 -0.40
CA ILE A 126 10.21 9.90 -0.21
C ILE A 126 10.18 10.64 1.12
N GLU A 127 9.24 11.58 1.26
CA GLU A 127 8.92 12.17 2.54
C GLU A 127 7.55 11.69 3.01
N ILE A 128 7.47 11.22 4.24
CA ILE A 128 6.24 10.73 4.86
C ILE A 128 5.75 11.80 5.83
N THR A 129 4.45 12.10 5.79
CA THR A 129 3.77 12.97 6.75
C THR A 129 2.52 12.27 7.27
N SER A 130 2.32 12.31 8.59
CA SER A 130 1.15 11.76 9.28
C SER A 130 0.96 12.44 10.64
N SER A 131 0.15 11.85 11.51
CA SER A 131 0.02 12.22 12.91
C SER A 131 0.09 10.98 13.81
N CYS A 132 0.59 11.14 15.02
CA CYS A 132 0.59 10.09 16.02
C CYS A 132 -0.85 9.71 16.38
N HIS A 133 -1.19 8.43 16.27
CA HIS A 133 -2.54 7.95 16.58
C HIS A 133 -2.91 8.12 18.07
N HIS A 134 -1.92 8.18 18.96
CA HIS A 134 -2.16 8.32 20.40
C HIS A 134 -2.33 9.79 20.84
N CYS A 135 -1.42 10.68 20.46
CA CYS A 135 -1.38 12.07 20.94
C CYS A 135 -1.70 13.13 19.88
N GLY A 136 -1.80 12.75 18.60
CA GLY A 136 -2.07 13.68 17.50
C GLY A 136 -0.88 14.53 17.04
N GLU A 137 0.30 14.39 17.67
CA GLU A 137 1.49 15.14 17.26
C GLU A 137 1.86 14.87 15.79
N PRO A 138 2.25 15.91 15.03
CA PRO A 138 2.60 15.75 13.63
C PRO A 138 3.87 14.90 13.47
N LEU A 139 3.81 13.91 12.59
CA LEU A 139 4.95 13.07 12.21
C LEU A 139 5.41 13.47 10.81
N LYS A 140 6.70 13.72 10.65
CA LYS A 140 7.29 14.11 9.37
C LYS A 140 8.74 13.64 9.29
N PHE A 141 9.02 12.70 8.39
CA PHE A 141 10.36 12.12 8.24
C PHE A 141 10.60 11.58 6.82
N ALA A 142 11.87 11.42 6.45
CA ALA A 142 12.27 10.84 5.18
C ALA A 142 12.39 9.32 5.26
N ALA A 143 12.06 8.65 4.16
CA ALA A 143 12.34 7.24 3.95
C ALA A 143 13.11 7.03 2.64
N THR A 144 14.06 6.12 2.67
CA THR A 144 14.83 5.67 1.51
C THR A 144 14.53 4.20 1.22
N PRO A 145 14.94 3.67 0.04
CA PRO A 145 14.83 2.24 -0.23
C PRO A 145 15.57 1.34 0.78
N HIS A 146 16.45 1.92 1.61
CA HIS A 146 17.22 1.23 2.64
C HIS A 146 16.69 1.41 4.06
N GLY A 147 15.61 2.19 4.23
CA GLY A 147 15.01 2.47 5.54
C GLY A 147 14.88 3.97 5.84
N VAL A 148 14.46 4.26 7.07
CA VAL A 148 14.27 5.62 7.60
C VAL A 148 15.54 6.15 8.27
N GLY A 149 15.65 7.48 8.39
CA GLY A 149 16.75 8.15 9.07
C GLY A 149 16.52 8.35 10.57
N LEU A 150 17.43 9.08 11.22
CA LEU A 150 17.33 9.45 12.64
C LEU A 150 16.15 10.39 12.96
N ASP A 151 15.60 11.05 11.94
CA ASP A 151 14.39 11.87 12.03
C ASP A 151 13.12 11.06 12.34
N ALA A 152 13.18 9.73 12.21
CA ALA A 152 12.14 8.79 12.64
C ALA A 152 12.47 8.08 13.97
N GLU A 153 13.50 8.51 14.70
CA GLU A 153 13.88 7.89 15.97
C GLU A 153 12.72 7.94 16.98
N GLY A 154 12.41 6.79 17.59
CA GLY A 154 11.30 6.65 18.53
C GLY A 154 9.90 6.51 17.89
N VAL A 155 9.78 6.61 16.56
CA VAL A 155 8.51 6.35 15.87
C VAL A 155 8.23 4.85 15.84
N MET A 156 7.05 4.46 16.34
CA MET A 156 6.60 3.06 16.38
C MET A 156 5.42 2.85 15.44
N VAL A 157 5.31 1.66 14.85
CA VAL A 157 4.15 1.23 14.06
C VAL A 157 3.35 0.21 14.85
N TRP A 158 2.05 0.44 14.97
CA TRP A 158 1.13 -0.49 15.59
C TRP A 158 0.61 -1.50 14.56
N PHE A 159 0.67 -2.80 14.88
CA PHE A 159 0.08 -3.87 14.08
C PHE A 159 -1.07 -4.50 14.85
N GLY A 160 -2.28 -4.42 14.30
CA GLY A 160 -3.43 -5.16 14.81
C GLY A 160 -3.45 -6.59 14.28
N GLU A 161 -3.90 -7.54 15.10
CA GLU A 161 -4.26 -8.88 14.62
C GLU A 161 -5.54 -8.78 13.78
N ARG A 162 -5.56 -9.41 12.61
CA ARG A 162 -6.80 -9.56 11.82
C ARG A 162 -7.55 -10.77 12.37
N SER A 163 -8.73 -10.54 12.93
CA SER A 163 -9.59 -11.60 13.48
C SER A 163 -10.34 -12.40 12.43
N ASP A 164 -10.36 -11.94 11.17
CA ASP A 164 -11.03 -12.60 10.05
C ASP A 164 -10.13 -12.56 8.81
N GLU A 165 -9.87 -13.73 8.21
CA GLU A 165 -9.06 -13.87 7.00
C GLU A 165 -9.77 -13.31 5.76
N GLY A 166 -11.10 -13.13 5.81
CA GLY A 166 -11.92 -12.61 4.69
C GLY A 166 -12.10 -11.08 4.66
N CYS A 167 -11.77 -10.36 5.74
CA CYS A 167 -11.90 -8.90 5.78
C CYS A 167 -10.75 -8.24 5.03
N LYS A 168 -10.99 -7.28 4.12
CA LYS A 168 -9.93 -6.57 3.37
C LYS A 168 -9.08 -5.69 4.30
N ALA A 169 -7.77 -5.51 4.02
CA ALA A 169 -6.88 -4.85 4.99
C ALA A 169 -7.31 -3.41 5.27
N PHE A 170 -7.81 -2.75 4.24
CA PHE A 170 -8.23 -1.36 4.29
C PHE A 170 -9.51 -1.16 5.10
N GLU A 171 -10.38 -2.18 5.21
CA GLU A 171 -11.62 -2.09 5.99
C GLU A 171 -11.39 -2.24 7.49
N SER A 172 -10.18 -2.64 7.89
CA SER A 172 -9.76 -2.81 9.29
C SER A 172 -9.02 -1.59 9.86
N LEU A 173 -8.91 -0.50 9.09
CA LEU A 173 -8.17 0.73 9.44
C LEU A 173 -9.06 1.80 10.08
#